data_AF-A0A4Y2K850-F1
#
_entry.id   AF-A0A4Y2K850-F1
#
_cell.length_a   1.000
_cell.length_b   1.000
_cell.length_c   1.000
_cell.angle_alpha   90.00
_cell.angle_beta   90.00
_cell.angle_gamma   90.00
#
_symmetry.space_group_name_H-M   'P 1'
#
loop_
_entity.id
_entity.type
_entity.pdbx_description
1 polymer ?
#
loop_
_entity_poly.entity_id
_entity_poly.type
_entity_poly.pdbx_seq_one_letter_code
_entity_poly.pdbx_strand_id
1 'polypeptide(L)'
;MNQWSAKLNDNNTVFQTELTALHEAVIYASHLPNHNTSKVHVDNRASVVASSNSKSTNETVRKIFKILLSNPRIKVSWVKAHAGNIGNERADQLAKDATQHGQPYSHTKLPKPHIKGLLRKSMLEEWQASWKNGDTSRKIYNIMPSVSLRPTIWIREDVIFFSQHGPFPAYLKRFHLSDSDYCSCGEIGTALHYATECIYKVSWHMRKPVPNFEQEWLKRVANNHVSRQVGLSNSLAETEIFSGLPRLQLPSALN
;
A
#
# COMPACT_ATOMS: atom_id res chain seq x y z
N MET A 1 -0.43 -47.23 -11.92
CA MET A 1 -1.08 -46.08 -11.25
C MET A 1 -0.60 -44.83 -11.94
N ASN A 2 -1.52 -44.03 -12.50
CA ASN A 2 -1.15 -42.74 -13.09
C ASN A 2 -0.84 -41.75 -11.97
N GLN A 3 0.25 -41.00 -12.12
CA GLN A 3 0.69 -39.98 -11.17
C GLN A 3 0.93 -38.70 -11.94
N TRP A 4 0.60 -37.57 -11.30
CA TRP A 4 0.87 -36.25 -11.83
C TRP A 4 1.42 -35.38 -10.70
N SER A 5 2.45 -34.61 -11.00
CA SER A 5 3.08 -33.67 -10.08
C SER A 5 3.83 -32.62 -10.89
N ALA A 6 3.81 -31.37 -10.43
CA ALA A 6 4.51 -30.29 -11.12
C ALA A 6 5.00 -29.22 -10.14
N LYS A 7 6.06 -28.50 -10.52
CA LYS A 7 6.64 -27.41 -9.74
C LYS A 7 5.99 -26.08 -10.13
N LEU A 8 5.30 -25.45 -9.19
CA LEU A 8 4.81 -24.08 -9.35
C LEU A 8 5.92 -23.06 -9.07
N ASN A 9 5.69 -21.81 -9.45
CA ASN A 9 6.63 -20.72 -9.16
C ASN A 9 6.69 -20.46 -7.64
N ASP A 10 7.87 -20.11 -7.11
CA ASP A 10 8.07 -19.86 -5.67
C ASP A 10 7.18 -18.70 -5.13
N ASN A 11 6.69 -17.83 -6.02
CA ASN A 11 5.77 -16.75 -5.66
C ASN A 11 4.29 -17.19 -5.63
N ASN A 12 3.97 -18.43 -6.00
CA ASN A 12 2.62 -18.97 -5.88
C ASN A 12 2.29 -19.27 -4.42
N THR A 13 1.07 -18.96 -4.02
CA THR A 13 0.60 -19.27 -2.66
C THR A 13 0.27 -20.76 -2.53
N VAL A 14 0.33 -21.31 -1.31
CA VAL A 14 -0.16 -22.67 -1.00
C VAL A 14 -1.60 -22.87 -1.50
N PHE A 15 -2.48 -21.87 -1.36
CA PHE A 15 -3.84 -22.00 -1.88
C PHE A 15 -3.91 -22.18 -3.42
N GLN A 16 -2.96 -21.59 -4.17
CA GLN A 16 -2.88 -21.80 -5.62
C GLN A 16 -2.33 -23.18 -5.98
N THR A 17 -1.34 -23.69 -5.25
CA THR A 17 -0.79 -25.04 -5.49
C THR A 17 -1.88 -26.09 -5.29
N GLU A 18 -2.62 -25.97 -4.19
CA GLU A 18 -3.74 -26.85 -3.84
C GLU A 18 -4.87 -26.81 -4.88
N LEU A 19 -5.24 -25.61 -5.35
CA LEU A 19 -6.24 -25.47 -6.40
C LEU A 19 -5.77 -26.02 -7.74
N THR A 20 -4.49 -25.86 -8.09
CA THR A 20 -3.94 -26.41 -9.34
C THR A 20 -3.93 -27.94 -9.29
N ALA A 21 -3.53 -28.55 -8.18
CA ALA A 21 -3.59 -30.00 -8.00
C ALA A 21 -5.04 -30.52 -8.12
N LEU A 22 -6.00 -29.84 -7.47
CA LEU A 22 -7.41 -30.17 -7.61
C LEU A 22 -7.91 -30.02 -9.06
N HIS A 23 -7.51 -28.95 -9.75
CA HIS A 23 -7.88 -28.69 -11.14
C HIS A 23 -7.44 -29.82 -12.08
N GLU A 24 -6.18 -30.25 -11.98
CA GLU A 24 -5.66 -31.37 -12.77
C GLU A 24 -6.34 -32.69 -12.40
N ALA A 25 -6.62 -32.93 -11.11
CA ALA A 25 -7.34 -34.12 -10.66
C ALA A 25 -8.77 -34.19 -11.22
N VAL A 26 -9.52 -33.07 -11.25
CA VAL A 26 -10.88 -33.07 -11.82
C VAL A 26 -10.88 -33.15 -13.35
N ILE A 27 -9.88 -32.56 -14.02
CA ILE A 27 -9.69 -32.73 -15.47
C ILE A 27 -9.46 -34.21 -15.77
N TYR A 28 -8.50 -34.84 -15.09
CA TYR A 28 -8.22 -36.25 -15.26
C TYR A 28 -9.47 -37.11 -15.01
N ALA A 29 -10.19 -36.86 -13.91
CA ALA A 29 -11.42 -37.58 -13.58
C ALA A 29 -12.53 -37.42 -14.61
N SER A 30 -12.64 -36.26 -15.27
CA SER A 30 -13.64 -36.02 -16.33
C SER A 30 -13.41 -36.86 -17.59
N HIS A 31 -12.17 -37.27 -17.84
CA HIS A 31 -11.81 -38.12 -18.99
C HIS A 31 -11.92 -39.62 -18.67
N LEU A 32 -12.20 -40.01 -17.41
CA LEU A 32 -12.39 -41.41 -17.05
C LEU A 32 -13.74 -41.94 -17.59
N PRO A 33 -13.80 -43.23 -18.00
CA PRO A 33 -15.02 -43.85 -18.53
C PRO A 33 -16.24 -43.67 -17.61
N ASN A 34 -17.42 -43.48 -18.20
CA ASN A 34 -18.65 -43.08 -17.51
C ASN A 34 -19.27 -44.14 -16.56
N HIS A 35 -18.63 -45.28 -16.35
CA HIS A 35 -19.24 -46.41 -15.65
C HIS A 35 -19.28 -46.27 -14.11
N ASN A 36 -18.41 -45.45 -13.51
CA ASN A 36 -18.32 -45.32 -12.05
C ASN A 36 -18.29 -43.86 -11.57
N THR A 37 -18.73 -43.64 -10.33
CA THR A 37 -18.56 -42.38 -9.59
C THR A 37 -17.09 -42.21 -9.23
N SER A 38 -16.49 -41.06 -9.57
CA SER A 38 -15.11 -40.75 -9.23
C SER A 38 -15.06 -39.86 -7.99
N LYS A 39 -14.29 -40.26 -6.98
CA LYS A 39 -14.10 -39.48 -5.75
C LYS A 39 -12.71 -38.87 -5.72
N VAL A 40 -12.64 -37.54 -5.64
CA VAL A 40 -11.40 -36.77 -5.48
C VAL A 40 -11.29 -36.36 -4.02
N HIS A 41 -10.18 -36.73 -3.38
CA HIS A 41 -9.88 -36.41 -2.00
C HIS A 41 -8.89 -35.24 -1.94
N VAL A 42 -9.17 -34.26 -1.09
CA VAL A 42 -8.36 -33.04 -0.92
C VAL A 42 -8.23 -32.76 0.57
N ASP A 43 -7.05 -32.42 1.07
CA ASP A 43 -6.83 -32.09 2.47
C ASP A 43 -6.92 -30.58 2.77
N ASN A 44 -6.84 -29.74 1.75
CA ASN A 44 -7.17 -28.32 1.87
C ASN A 44 -8.69 -28.07 1.84
N ARG A 45 -9.29 -27.87 3.01
CA ARG A 45 -10.72 -27.53 3.16
C ARG A 45 -11.11 -26.28 2.39
N ALA A 46 -10.24 -25.28 2.28
CA ALA A 46 -10.53 -24.06 1.53
C ALA A 46 -10.73 -24.34 0.03
N SER A 47 -9.95 -25.27 -0.54
CA SER A 47 -10.10 -25.68 -1.95
C SER A 47 -11.43 -26.36 -2.21
N VAL A 48 -11.92 -27.20 -1.28
CA VAL A 48 -13.22 -27.87 -1.38
C VAL A 48 -14.38 -26.87 -1.30
N VAL A 49 -14.30 -25.91 -0.38
CA VAL A 49 -15.32 -24.85 -0.26
C VAL A 49 -15.30 -23.94 -1.49
N ALA A 50 -14.10 -23.56 -1.95
CA ALA A 50 -13.95 -22.70 -3.11
C ALA A 50 -14.48 -23.35 -4.39
N SER A 51 -14.21 -24.65 -4.61
CA SER A 51 -14.64 -25.37 -5.83
C SER A 51 -16.16 -25.45 -5.98
N SER A 52 -16.92 -25.26 -4.90
CA SER A 52 -18.38 -25.21 -4.89
C SER A 52 -18.94 -23.80 -5.10
N ASN A 53 -18.09 -22.77 -5.22
CA ASN A 53 -18.49 -21.37 -5.35
C ASN A 53 -18.44 -20.87 -6.81
N SER A 54 -19.61 -20.76 -7.45
CA SER A 54 -19.75 -20.26 -8.82
C SER A 54 -19.35 -18.79 -9.00
N LYS A 55 -19.35 -17.99 -7.93
CA LYS A 55 -19.08 -16.54 -7.95
C LYS A 55 -17.63 -16.19 -7.59
N SER A 56 -16.74 -17.17 -7.53
CA SER A 56 -15.33 -16.94 -7.20
C SER A 56 -14.66 -15.99 -8.19
N THR A 57 -13.88 -15.02 -7.69
CA THR A 57 -13.06 -14.12 -8.50
C THR A 57 -11.79 -14.80 -9.04
N ASN A 58 -11.48 -16.01 -8.55
CA ASN A 58 -10.35 -16.81 -8.99
C ASN A 58 -10.70 -17.61 -10.27
N GLU A 59 -9.88 -17.45 -11.32
CA GLU A 59 -10.08 -18.11 -12.61
C GLU A 59 -10.05 -19.65 -12.52
N THR A 60 -9.09 -20.21 -11.78
CA THR A 60 -8.94 -21.67 -11.59
C THR A 60 -10.15 -22.25 -10.87
N VAL A 61 -10.65 -21.57 -9.83
CA VAL A 61 -11.86 -22.01 -9.11
C VAL A 61 -13.07 -22.07 -10.04
N ARG A 62 -13.26 -21.06 -10.90
CA ARG A 62 -14.36 -21.06 -11.87
C ARG A 62 -14.22 -22.18 -12.91
N LYS A 63 -12.99 -22.54 -13.32
CA LYS A 63 -12.75 -23.69 -14.21
C LYS A 63 -13.12 -25.00 -13.51
N ILE A 64 -12.66 -25.21 -12.28
CA ILE A 64 -13.01 -26.39 -11.46
C ILE A 64 -14.54 -26.49 -11.31
N PHE A 65 -15.20 -25.41 -10.90
CA PHE A 65 -16.65 -25.39 -10.72
C PHE A 65 -17.40 -25.80 -12.00
N LYS A 66 -16.99 -25.29 -13.16
CA LYS A 66 -17.59 -25.66 -14.46
C LYS A 66 -17.41 -27.15 -14.77
N ILE A 67 -16.22 -27.71 -14.54
CA ILE A 67 -15.95 -29.14 -14.76
C ILE A 67 -16.84 -29.99 -13.86
N LEU A 68 -16.94 -29.66 -12.57
CA LEU A 68 -17.76 -30.38 -11.60
C LEU A 68 -19.26 -30.29 -11.93
N LEU A 69 -19.72 -29.12 -12.40
CA LEU A 69 -21.11 -28.93 -12.82
C LEU A 69 -21.46 -29.80 -14.04
N SER A 70 -20.57 -29.87 -15.04
CA SER A 70 -20.76 -30.72 -16.22
C SER A 70 -20.56 -32.22 -15.95
N ASN A 71 -19.95 -32.58 -14.82
CA ASN A 71 -19.63 -33.97 -14.46
C ASN A 71 -20.15 -34.32 -13.06
N PRO A 72 -21.47 -34.50 -12.88
CA PRO A 72 -22.08 -34.75 -11.57
C PRO A 72 -21.60 -36.05 -10.89
N ARG A 73 -20.97 -36.94 -11.66
CA ARG A 73 -20.30 -38.19 -11.24
C ARG A 73 -19.05 -37.96 -10.42
N ILE A 74 -18.42 -36.79 -10.54
CA ILE A 74 -17.19 -36.44 -9.83
C ILE A 74 -17.57 -35.82 -8.49
N LYS A 75 -17.15 -36.45 -7.40
CA LYS A 75 -17.37 -35.95 -6.03
C LYS A 75 -16.05 -35.51 -5.43
N VAL A 76 -15.97 -34.24 -5.03
CA VAL A 76 -14.83 -33.71 -4.27
C VAL A 76 -15.15 -33.82 -2.78
N SER A 77 -14.23 -34.36 -1.99
CA SER A 77 -14.41 -34.54 -0.55
C SER A 77 -13.15 -34.20 0.21
N TRP A 78 -13.33 -33.66 1.41
CA TRP A 78 -12.22 -33.35 2.30
C TRP A 78 -11.71 -34.60 3.01
N VAL A 79 -10.39 -34.72 3.17
CA VAL A 79 -9.73 -35.74 4.00
C VAL A 79 -8.77 -35.07 4.97
N LYS A 80 -8.54 -35.70 6.12
CA LYS A 80 -7.59 -35.16 7.11
C LYS A 80 -6.15 -35.47 6.68
N ALA A 81 -5.31 -34.44 6.64
CA ALA A 81 -3.87 -34.60 6.45
C ALA A 81 -3.23 -35.38 7.62
N HIS A 82 -2.16 -36.14 7.32
CA HIS A 82 -1.36 -36.88 8.30
C HIS A 82 -2.17 -37.82 9.21
N ALA A 83 -3.17 -38.50 8.64
CA ALA A 83 -4.07 -39.39 9.37
C ALA A 83 -3.95 -40.87 8.94
N GLY A 84 -2.85 -41.29 8.31
CA GLY A 84 -2.67 -42.67 7.82
C GLY A 84 -3.37 -42.96 6.50
N ASN A 85 -3.87 -41.92 5.79
CA ASN A 85 -4.46 -42.12 4.46
C ASN A 85 -3.35 -42.26 3.42
N ILE A 86 -3.09 -43.50 3.00
CA ILE A 86 -2.02 -43.86 2.04
C ILE A 86 -2.08 -42.99 0.77
N GLY A 87 -3.28 -42.68 0.27
CA GLY A 87 -3.45 -41.84 -0.92
C GLY A 87 -3.05 -40.37 -0.67
N ASN A 88 -3.45 -39.79 0.46
CA ASN A 88 -3.07 -38.43 0.83
C ASN A 88 -1.58 -38.32 1.10
N GLU A 89 -1.01 -39.25 1.86
CA GLU A 89 0.42 -39.25 2.20
C GLU A 89 1.28 -39.39 0.94
N ARG A 90 0.83 -40.20 -0.03
CA ARG A 90 1.49 -40.29 -1.34
C ARG A 90 1.36 -38.99 -2.14
N ALA A 91 0.23 -38.31 -2.10
CA ALA A 91 0.06 -37.00 -2.74
C ALA A 91 0.96 -35.93 -2.11
N ASP A 92 1.06 -35.91 -0.77
CA ASP A 92 1.96 -35.03 -0.02
C ASP A 92 3.43 -35.27 -0.39
N GLN A 93 3.84 -36.54 -0.50
CA GLN A 93 5.19 -36.89 -0.90
C GLN A 93 5.48 -36.44 -2.33
N LEU A 94 4.55 -36.67 -3.27
CA LEU A 94 4.68 -36.19 -4.64
C LEU A 94 4.76 -34.66 -4.72
N ALA A 95 3.97 -33.95 -3.91
CA ALA A 95 4.02 -32.50 -3.84
C ALA A 95 5.39 -32.01 -3.33
N LYS A 96 5.92 -32.64 -2.28
CA LYS A 96 7.27 -32.34 -1.74
C LYS A 96 8.36 -32.58 -2.77
N ASP A 97 8.36 -33.75 -3.40
CA ASP A 97 9.36 -34.11 -4.42
C ASP A 97 9.29 -33.16 -5.62
N ALA A 98 8.08 -32.73 -6.02
CA ALA A 98 7.88 -31.78 -7.09
C ALA A 98 8.47 -30.39 -6.80
N THR A 99 8.60 -29.97 -5.53
CA THR A 99 9.26 -28.69 -5.21
C THR A 99 10.72 -28.67 -5.63
N GLN A 100 11.40 -29.81 -5.62
CA GLN A 100 12.82 -29.94 -5.95
C GLN A 100 13.04 -30.43 -7.39
N HIS A 101 12.25 -31.42 -7.82
CA HIS A 101 12.49 -32.18 -9.05
C HIS A 101 11.33 -32.10 -10.06
N GLY A 102 10.26 -31.37 -9.73
CA GLY A 102 9.07 -31.27 -10.56
C GLY A 102 9.31 -30.44 -11.83
N GLN A 103 8.63 -30.82 -12.91
CA GLN A 103 8.62 -30.02 -14.13
C GLN A 103 7.92 -28.68 -13.88
N PRO A 104 8.44 -27.56 -14.39
CA PRO A 104 7.81 -26.24 -14.23
C PRO A 104 6.39 -26.22 -14.79
N TYR A 105 5.43 -25.77 -13.99
CA TYR A 105 4.04 -25.61 -14.40
C TYR A 105 3.73 -24.16 -14.77
N SER A 106 3.85 -23.84 -16.06
CA SER A 106 3.71 -22.47 -16.57
C SER A 106 2.27 -21.95 -16.68
N HIS A 107 1.24 -22.78 -16.42
CA HIS A 107 -0.16 -22.39 -16.64
C HIS A 107 -0.77 -21.58 -15.48
N THR A 108 -0.08 -21.46 -14.34
CA THR A 108 -0.58 -20.69 -13.18
C THR A 108 -0.07 -19.25 -13.22
N LYS A 109 -0.97 -18.28 -13.46
CA LYS A 109 -0.64 -16.86 -13.35
C LYS A 109 -0.23 -16.48 -11.92
N LEU A 110 0.68 -15.52 -11.79
CA LEU A 110 1.05 -14.95 -10.48
C LEU A 110 -0.19 -14.37 -9.77
N PRO A 111 -0.28 -14.49 -8.43
CA PRO A 111 -1.38 -13.88 -7.68
C PRO A 111 -1.48 -12.38 -7.96
N LYS A 112 -2.71 -11.85 -8.16
CA LYS A 112 -2.93 -10.40 -8.26
C LYS A 112 -2.33 -9.60 -7.10
N PRO A 113 -2.43 -10.04 -5.82
CA PRO A 113 -1.78 -9.34 -4.71
C PRO A 113 -0.26 -9.28 -4.84
N HIS A 114 0.38 -10.34 -5.36
CA HIS A 114 1.82 -10.38 -5.58
C HIS A 114 2.24 -9.36 -6.64
N ILE A 115 1.57 -9.36 -7.80
CA ILE A 115 1.83 -8.37 -8.87
C ILE A 115 1.61 -6.94 -8.34
N LYS A 116 0.51 -6.69 -7.62
CA LYS A 116 0.27 -5.38 -6.99
C LYS A 116 1.37 -5.00 -6.00
N GLY A 117 1.93 -5.97 -5.27
CA GLY A 117 3.06 -5.77 -4.37
C GLY A 117 4.32 -5.33 -5.11
N LEU A 118 4.66 -6.02 -6.20
CA LEU A 118 5.79 -5.65 -7.05
C LEU A 118 5.64 -4.24 -7.64
N LEU A 119 4.48 -3.94 -8.24
CA LEU A 119 4.22 -2.61 -8.82
C LEU A 119 4.31 -1.50 -7.76
N ARG A 120 3.74 -1.72 -6.57
CA ARG A 120 3.83 -0.74 -5.48
C ARG A 120 5.26 -0.53 -5.01
N LYS A 121 6.05 -1.61 -4.93
CA LYS A 121 7.46 -1.54 -4.55
C LYS A 121 8.25 -0.71 -5.56
N SER A 122 8.16 -1.04 -6.85
CA SER A 122 8.85 -0.29 -7.91
C SER A 122 8.44 1.18 -7.95
N MET A 123 7.13 1.46 -7.87
CA MET A 123 6.62 2.83 -7.82
C MET A 123 7.17 3.61 -6.61
N LEU A 124 7.24 3.00 -5.43
CA LEU A 124 7.80 3.65 -4.23
C LEU A 124 9.30 3.89 -4.34
N GLU A 125 10.05 2.95 -4.93
CA GLU A 125 11.49 3.08 -5.15
C GLU A 125 11.79 4.22 -6.14
N GLU A 126 11.06 4.28 -7.26
CA GLU A 126 11.16 5.37 -8.23
C GLU A 126 10.78 6.71 -7.60
N TRP A 127 9.65 6.77 -6.88
CA TRP A 127 9.22 8.00 -6.22
C TRP A 127 10.23 8.46 -5.17
N GLN A 128 10.79 7.55 -4.38
CA GLN A 128 11.81 7.88 -3.39
C GLN A 128 13.11 8.38 -4.05
N ALA A 129 13.50 7.81 -5.19
CA ALA A 129 14.67 8.25 -5.95
C ALA A 129 14.46 9.67 -6.51
N SER A 130 13.31 9.93 -7.12
CA SER A 130 12.94 11.28 -7.58
C SER A 130 12.88 12.27 -6.42
N TRP A 131 12.34 11.86 -5.26
CA TRP A 131 12.26 12.71 -4.07
C TRP A 131 13.63 13.07 -3.51
N LYS A 132 14.56 12.10 -3.48
CA LYS A 132 15.93 12.30 -3.02
C LYS A 132 16.73 13.22 -3.94
N ASN A 133 16.63 12.99 -5.25
CA ASN A 133 17.46 13.65 -6.26
C ASN A 133 16.83 14.94 -6.82
N GLY A 134 15.56 15.21 -6.53
CA GLY A 134 14.87 16.43 -6.94
C GLY A 134 15.41 17.68 -6.26
N ASP A 135 15.36 18.79 -7.00
CA ASP A 135 15.79 20.13 -6.62
C ASP A 135 14.64 21.01 -6.09
N THR A 136 13.40 20.64 -6.38
CA THR A 136 12.19 21.31 -5.88
C THR A 136 11.84 20.85 -4.46
N SER A 137 11.08 21.68 -3.74
CA SER A 137 10.49 21.32 -2.43
C SER A 137 11.49 20.84 -1.36
N ARG A 138 12.76 21.26 -1.46
CA ARG A 138 13.85 20.85 -0.53
C ARG A 138 13.56 21.15 0.93
N LYS A 139 12.80 22.22 1.21
CA LYS A 139 12.35 22.56 2.57
C LYS A 139 11.50 21.43 3.17
N ILE A 140 10.58 20.85 2.39
CA ILE A 140 9.77 19.71 2.80
C ILE A 140 10.62 18.43 2.87
N TYR A 141 11.52 18.19 1.92
CA TYR A 141 12.43 17.03 1.97
C TYR A 141 13.24 16.99 3.27
N ASN A 142 13.76 18.14 3.71
CA ASN A 142 14.55 18.22 4.93
C ASN A 142 13.75 17.86 6.19
N ILE A 143 12.41 17.92 6.12
CA ILE A 143 11.50 17.54 7.21
C ILE A 143 11.03 16.08 7.04
N MET A 144 10.65 15.71 5.82
CA MET A 144 10.13 14.39 5.45
C MET A 144 10.96 13.81 4.28
N PRO A 145 12.12 13.19 4.57
CA PRO A 145 13.02 12.69 3.54
C PRO A 145 12.51 11.39 2.88
N SER A 146 11.53 10.74 3.49
CA SER A 146 10.97 9.47 3.02
C SER A 146 9.57 9.65 2.46
N VAL A 147 9.32 9.10 1.27
CA VAL A 147 7.97 9.04 0.68
C VAL A 147 7.14 7.98 1.38
N SER A 148 5.82 8.17 1.41
CA SER A 148 4.90 7.26 2.06
C SER A 148 3.55 7.28 1.35
N LEU A 149 2.90 6.11 1.27
CA LEU A 149 1.50 6.01 0.84
C LEU A 149 0.52 6.37 1.94
N ARG A 150 0.98 6.49 3.20
CA ARG A 150 0.14 6.91 4.32
C ARG A 150 0.01 8.42 4.28
N PRO A 151 -1.21 8.97 4.27
CA PRO A 151 -1.42 10.41 4.35
C PRO A 151 -0.77 10.97 5.61
N THR A 152 -0.18 12.16 5.49
CA THR A 152 0.33 12.90 6.63
C THR A 152 -0.85 13.61 7.31
N ILE A 153 -0.88 13.64 8.64
CA ILE A 153 -1.91 14.33 9.43
C ILE A 153 -1.70 15.87 9.50
N TRP A 154 -1.14 16.45 8.45
CA TRP A 154 -0.91 17.89 8.36
C TRP A 154 -2.18 18.59 7.90
N ILE A 155 -2.59 19.62 8.63
CA ILE A 155 -3.69 20.50 8.21
C ILE A 155 -3.17 21.57 7.24
N ARG A 156 -4.06 22.40 6.71
CA ARG A 156 -3.72 23.45 5.73
C ARG A 156 -2.59 24.37 6.24
N GLU A 157 -2.68 24.79 7.49
CA GLU A 157 -1.75 25.70 8.15
C GLU A 157 -0.36 25.07 8.28
N ASP A 158 -0.28 23.77 8.58
CA ASP A 158 0.96 23.01 8.62
C ASP A 158 1.63 22.99 7.24
N VAL A 159 0.86 22.70 6.19
CA VAL A 159 1.36 22.66 4.81
C VAL A 159 1.92 24.03 4.41
N ILE A 160 1.18 25.10 4.68
CA ILE A 160 1.58 26.48 4.41
C ILE A 160 2.88 26.83 5.16
N PHE A 161 2.93 26.52 6.45
CA PHE A 161 4.09 26.81 7.29
C PHE A 161 5.35 26.08 6.81
N PHE A 162 5.30 24.74 6.70
CA PHE A 162 6.48 23.93 6.40
C PHE A 162 6.96 24.08 4.97
N SER A 163 6.03 24.27 4.03
CA SER A 163 6.40 24.56 2.65
C SER A 163 6.92 26.01 2.51
N GLN A 164 6.59 26.87 3.48
CA GLN A 164 6.76 28.32 3.43
C GLN A 164 6.05 28.93 2.21
N HIS A 165 5.01 28.25 1.71
CA HIS A 165 4.12 28.79 0.70
C HIS A 165 2.94 29.48 1.36
N GLY A 166 2.54 30.61 0.80
CA GLY A 166 1.39 31.34 1.27
C GLY A 166 1.71 32.81 1.45
N PRO A 167 0.90 33.52 2.21
CA PRO A 167 0.91 34.98 2.21
C PRO A 167 1.97 35.55 3.17
N PHE A 168 3.15 34.94 3.20
CA PHE A 168 4.32 35.47 3.91
C PHE A 168 5.01 36.51 3.03
N PRO A 169 5.33 37.73 3.53
CA PRO A 169 6.03 38.75 2.74
C PRO A 169 7.28 38.23 2.01
N ALA A 170 8.12 37.44 2.70
CA ALA A 170 9.30 36.83 2.11
C ALA A 170 8.98 35.87 0.93
N TYR A 171 7.86 35.15 1.02
CA TYR A 171 7.38 34.31 -0.08
C TYR A 171 6.85 35.17 -1.23
N LEU A 172 6.00 36.15 -0.95
CA LEU A 172 5.37 37.01 -1.95
C LEU A 172 6.43 37.78 -2.75
N LYS A 173 7.45 38.34 -2.09
CA LYS A 173 8.58 39.00 -2.76
C LYS A 173 9.34 38.07 -3.69
N ARG A 174 9.66 36.84 -3.23
CA ARG A 174 10.36 35.83 -4.03
C ARG A 174 9.61 35.45 -5.31
N PHE A 175 8.28 35.50 -5.29
CA PHE A 175 7.42 35.22 -6.45
C PHE A 175 6.99 36.49 -7.20
N HIS A 176 7.59 37.64 -6.89
CA HIS A 176 7.27 38.93 -7.52
C HIS A 176 5.79 39.35 -7.38
N LEU A 177 5.15 38.94 -6.29
CA LEU A 177 3.78 39.32 -5.92
C LEU A 177 3.72 40.49 -4.94
N SER A 178 4.87 40.90 -4.40
CA SER A 178 5.01 42.07 -3.53
C SER A 178 6.39 42.69 -3.72
N ASP A 179 6.50 44.00 -3.49
CA ASP A 179 7.76 44.73 -3.55
C ASP A 179 8.59 44.65 -2.26
N SER A 180 8.02 44.14 -1.16
CA SER A 180 8.68 44.05 0.14
C SER A 180 8.61 42.63 0.71
N ASP A 181 9.70 42.18 1.32
CA ASP A 181 9.76 40.97 2.14
C ASP A 181 9.60 41.24 3.64
N TYR A 182 9.35 42.48 4.03
CA TYR A 182 9.19 42.89 5.42
C TYR A 182 7.78 42.65 5.96
N CYS A 183 7.71 42.18 7.21
CA CYS A 183 6.54 42.21 8.05
C CYS A 183 6.27 43.64 8.53
N SER A 184 5.04 43.95 8.90
CA SER A 184 4.64 45.23 9.51
C SER A 184 5.35 45.55 10.83
N CYS A 185 6.08 44.59 11.43
CA CYS A 185 6.91 44.84 12.61
C CYS A 185 8.34 45.27 12.26
N GLY A 186 8.69 45.36 10.97
CA GLY A 186 10.01 45.80 10.50
C GLY A 186 11.03 44.69 10.25
N GLU A 187 10.70 43.43 10.54
CA GLU A 187 11.58 42.26 10.31
C GLU A 187 11.18 41.50 9.05
N ILE A 188 12.03 40.59 8.56
CA ILE A 188 11.70 39.76 7.38
C ILE A 188 10.51 38.84 7.70
N GLY A 189 9.44 38.96 6.93
CA GLY A 189 8.18 38.23 7.11
C GLY A 189 8.25 36.78 6.64
N THR A 190 9.05 35.95 7.29
CA THR A 190 9.10 34.49 7.06
C THR A 190 8.10 33.75 7.94
N ALA A 191 7.74 32.51 7.57
CA ALA A 191 6.90 31.65 8.41
C ALA A 191 7.48 31.49 9.83
N LEU A 192 8.79 31.27 9.95
CA LEU A 192 9.48 31.12 11.22
C LEU A 192 9.38 32.39 12.08
N HIS A 193 9.56 33.57 11.48
CA HIS A 193 9.40 34.85 12.17
C HIS A 193 8.02 34.97 12.85
N TYR A 194 6.94 34.68 12.11
CA TYR A 194 5.59 34.70 12.68
C TYR A 194 5.39 33.68 13.80
N ALA A 195 6.04 32.51 13.72
CA ALA A 195 5.92 31.48 14.74
C ALA A 195 6.77 31.74 16.00
N THR A 196 7.82 32.55 15.95
CA THR A 196 8.79 32.63 17.05
C THR A 196 9.16 34.03 17.53
N GLU A 197 8.90 35.09 16.75
CA GLU A 197 9.50 36.42 17.01
C GLU A 197 8.57 37.61 16.78
N CYS A 198 7.56 37.49 15.91
CA CYS A 198 6.69 38.61 15.53
C CYS A 198 5.97 39.22 16.75
N ILE A 199 6.20 40.50 17.01
CA ILE A 199 5.58 41.21 18.15
C ILE A 199 4.04 41.19 18.13
N TYR A 200 3.42 40.99 16.97
CA TYR A 200 1.97 40.87 16.83
C TYR A 200 1.43 39.46 17.13
N LYS A 201 2.29 38.48 17.43
CA LYS A 201 1.95 37.07 17.64
C LYS A 201 2.52 36.46 18.93
N VAL A 202 2.91 37.32 19.89
CA VAL A 202 3.59 36.92 21.13
C VAL A 202 2.84 35.84 21.91
N SER A 203 1.50 35.89 21.96
CA SER A 203 0.66 34.90 22.68
C SER A 203 0.84 33.45 22.20
N TRP A 204 1.32 33.27 20.97
CA TRP A 204 1.41 31.97 20.30
C TRP A 204 2.85 31.63 19.88
N HIS A 205 3.83 32.36 20.40
CA HIS A 205 5.22 32.10 20.08
C HIS A 205 5.66 30.72 20.53
N MET A 206 6.20 29.98 19.57
CA MET A 206 7.03 28.85 19.86
C MET A 206 8.43 29.34 20.23
N ARG A 207 9.15 28.51 21.00
CA ARG A 207 10.54 28.81 21.34
C ARG A 207 11.38 28.89 20.06
N LYS A 208 12.00 30.04 19.82
CA LYS A 208 12.92 30.26 18.70
C LYS A 208 14.02 29.20 18.69
N PRO A 209 14.27 28.53 17.55
CA PRO A 209 15.38 27.60 17.45
C PRO A 209 16.72 28.33 17.55
N VAL A 210 17.71 27.65 18.10
CA VAL A 210 19.11 28.07 17.94
C VAL A 210 19.46 27.96 16.45
N PRO A 211 20.18 28.93 15.83
CA PRO A 211 20.36 28.98 14.37
C PRO A 211 20.83 27.66 13.74
N ASN A 212 21.76 26.95 14.37
CA ASN A 212 22.29 25.67 13.86
C ASN A 212 21.33 24.47 14.00
N PHE A 213 20.18 24.66 14.66
CA PHE A 213 19.21 23.61 14.97
C PHE A 213 17.83 23.87 14.36
N GLU A 214 17.70 24.85 13.44
CA GLU A 214 16.42 25.18 12.81
C GLU A 214 15.79 23.97 12.11
N GLN A 215 16.56 23.20 11.34
CA GLN A 215 16.04 22.02 10.64
C GLN A 215 15.54 20.94 11.60
N GLU A 216 16.29 20.70 12.68
CA GLU A 216 15.92 19.72 13.69
C GLU A 216 14.69 20.17 14.48
N TRP A 217 14.59 21.47 14.75
CA TRP A 217 13.39 22.07 15.33
C TRP A 217 12.18 21.88 14.42
N LEU A 218 12.30 22.15 13.11
CA LEU A 218 11.22 21.95 12.13
C LEU A 218 10.77 20.50 12.09
N LYS A 219 11.70 19.52 12.11
CA LYS A 219 11.37 18.09 12.19
C LYS A 219 10.59 17.75 13.45
N ARG A 220 10.97 18.29 14.60
CA ARG A 220 10.28 18.02 15.88
C ARG A 220 8.87 18.59 15.89
N VAL A 221 8.70 19.83 15.42
CA VAL A 221 7.38 20.45 15.31
C VAL A 221 6.52 19.68 14.30
N ALA A 222 7.08 19.33 13.13
CA ALA A 222 6.39 18.56 12.10
C ALA A 222 5.88 17.19 12.56
N ASN A 223 6.59 16.54 13.49
CA ASN A 223 6.21 15.22 14.02
C ASN A 223 5.34 15.30 15.28
N ASN A 224 5.27 16.43 15.98
CA ASN A 224 4.48 16.58 17.20
C ASN A 224 3.15 17.31 16.93
N HIS A 225 2.03 16.58 17.04
CA HIS A 225 0.69 17.14 16.82
C HIS A 225 0.36 18.33 17.74
N VAL A 226 0.73 18.26 19.02
CA VAL A 226 0.46 19.33 20.00
C VAL A 226 1.24 20.59 19.64
N SER A 227 2.51 20.45 19.24
CA SER A 227 3.33 21.57 18.78
C SER A 227 2.72 22.28 17.57
N ARG A 228 2.17 21.51 16.62
CA ARG A 228 1.51 22.08 15.43
C ARG A 228 0.21 22.78 15.79
N GLN A 229 -0.66 22.13 16.57
CA GLN A 229 -1.98 22.65 16.89
C GLN A 229 -1.93 23.91 17.78
N VAL A 230 -1.09 23.90 18.83
CA VAL A 230 -1.03 24.99 19.81
C VAL A 230 -0.14 26.14 19.32
N GLY A 231 0.94 25.82 18.61
CA GLY A 231 1.91 26.82 18.12
C GLY A 231 1.57 27.34 16.73
N LEU A 232 1.60 26.46 15.72
CA LEU A 232 1.51 26.86 14.32
C LEU A 232 0.09 27.26 13.90
N SER A 233 -0.90 26.42 14.21
CA SER A 233 -2.28 26.67 13.79
C SER A 233 -2.83 27.95 14.41
N ASN A 234 -2.55 28.22 15.69
CA ASN A 234 -3.02 29.44 16.35
C ASN A 234 -2.26 30.70 15.89
N SER A 235 -0.94 30.60 15.70
CA SER A 235 -0.14 31.71 15.17
C SER A 235 -0.58 32.13 13.76
N LEU A 236 -0.95 31.15 12.91
CA LEU A 236 -1.37 31.39 11.53
C LEU A 236 -2.88 31.64 11.36
N ALA A 237 -3.75 31.09 12.21
CA ALA A 237 -5.19 31.31 12.09
C ALA A 237 -5.62 32.74 12.46
N GLU A 238 -4.87 33.41 13.35
CA GLU A 238 -5.18 34.79 13.78
C GLU A 238 -4.46 35.86 12.96
N THR A 239 -3.69 35.50 11.93
CA THR A 239 -3.19 36.50 10.99
C THR A 239 -4.32 36.84 10.01
N GLU A 240 -4.71 38.12 9.91
CA GLU A 240 -5.62 38.64 8.86
C GLU A 240 -5.16 38.27 7.43
N ILE A 241 -3.92 37.81 7.33
CA ILE A 241 -3.27 37.27 6.16
C ILE A 241 -3.96 35.98 5.63
N PHE A 242 -4.60 35.16 6.47
CA PHE A 242 -5.27 33.90 6.05
C PHE A 242 -6.80 33.96 5.99
N SER A 243 -7.42 35.00 6.55
CA SER A 243 -8.88 35.12 6.63
C SER A 243 -9.56 35.38 5.28
N GLY A 244 -8.80 35.79 4.24
CA GLY A 244 -9.30 36.07 2.89
C GLY A 244 -8.94 35.03 1.81
N LEU A 245 -8.18 33.98 2.13
CA LEU A 245 -7.77 32.97 1.13
C LEU A 245 -8.85 31.88 1.00
N PRO A 246 -9.41 31.62 -0.20
CA PRO A 246 -10.44 30.60 -0.41
C PRO A 246 -10.03 29.27 0.24
N ARG A 247 -10.98 28.56 0.87
CA ARG A 247 -10.76 27.14 1.23
C ARG A 247 -10.38 26.42 -0.05
N LEU A 248 -9.15 25.90 -0.10
CA LEU A 248 -8.77 24.92 -1.11
C LEU A 248 -9.71 23.72 -0.95
N GLN A 249 -10.72 23.64 -1.81
CA GLN A 249 -11.42 22.39 -2.05
C GLN A 249 -10.43 21.48 -2.74
N LEU A 250 -10.01 20.42 -2.06
CA LEU A 250 -9.30 19.31 -2.69
C LEU A 250 -10.15 18.85 -3.88
N PRO A 251 -9.58 18.65 -5.08
CA PRO A 251 -10.31 18.11 -6.21
C PRO A 251 -10.94 16.78 -5.81
N SER A 252 -12.25 16.65 -6.03
CA SER A 252 -13.05 15.44 -5.79
C SER A 252 -12.68 14.25 -6.69
N ALA A 253 -11.48 14.26 -7.29
CA ALA A 253 -10.98 13.26 -8.21
C ALA A 253 -10.07 12.19 -7.55
N LEU A 254 -10.10 12.07 -6.22
CA LEU A 254 -9.37 11.02 -5.48
C LEU A 254 -10.26 10.22 -4.51
N ASN A 255 -11.55 10.08 -4.82
CA ASN A 255 -12.43 9.06 -4.23
C ASN A 255 -12.79 8.00 -5.28
#